data_AF-A0A538GIL3-F1
#
_entry.id   AF-A0A538GIL3-F1
#
_cell.length_a   1.000
_cell.length_b   1.000
_cell.length_c   1.000
_cell.angle_alpha   90.00
_cell.angle_beta   90.00
_cell.angle_gamma   90.00
#
_symmetry.space_group_name_H-M   'P 1'
#
loop_
_entity.id
_entity.type
_entity.pdbx_description
1 polymer ?
#
loop_
_entity_poly.entity_id
_entity_poly.type
_entity_poly.pdbx_seq_one_letter_code
_entity_poly.pdbx_strand_id
1 'polypeptide(L)'
;MSPRSRKPWGDFPPPDPHVWNTLRYRGIEQAGGRAVIEWDATPEYCFHSPSGPIVHGGMVAALLDTAMGGACWTLMSEDEDFLTADLRIE
;
A
#
# COMPACT_ATOMS: atom_id res chain seq x y z
N MET A 1 28.01 -2.18 -13.55
CA MET A 1 26.58 -2.37 -13.21
C MET A 1 25.98 -0.97 -13.14
N SER A 2 25.00 -0.64 -13.98
CA SER A 2 24.32 0.66 -13.86
C SER A 2 23.61 0.70 -12.51
N PRO A 3 23.69 1.78 -11.73
CA PRO A 3 22.86 1.90 -10.54
C PRO A 3 21.40 1.78 -10.99
N ARG A 4 20.69 0.82 -10.42
CA ARG A 4 19.25 0.73 -10.62
C ARG A 4 18.68 1.93 -9.88
N SER A 5 18.36 3.01 -10.61
CA SER A 5 17.50 4.07 -10.06
C SER A 5 16.24 3.38 -9.50
N ARG A 6 16.19 3.27 -8.17
CA ARG A 6 15.17 2.52 -7.45
C ARG A 6 13.91 3.36 -7.53
N LYS A 7 12.92 2.90 -8.32
CA LYS A 7 11.67 3.63 -8.50
C LYS A 7 10.98 3.75 -7.14
N PRO A 8 10.36 4.91 -6.84
CA PRO A 8 9.59 5.04 -5.62
C PRO A 8 8.41 4.07 -5.64
N TRP A 9 8.10 3.54 -4.46
CA TRP A 9 7.08 2.52 -4.24
C TRP A 9 5.69 3.15 -4.39
N GLY A 10 5.00 2.82 -5.48
CA GLY A 10 3.65 3.32 -5.74
C GLY A 10 3.55 4.57 -6.61
N ASP A 11 4.67 5.18 -7.01
CA ASP A 11 4.68 6.39 -7.85
C ASP A 11 4.15 6.15 -9.26
N PHE A 12 4.29 4.93 -9.75
CA PHE A 12 3.73 4.52 -11.03
C PHE A 12 2.86 3.30 -10.81
N PRO A 13 1.62 3.31 -11.33
CA PRO A 13 0.78 2.12 -11.29
C PRO A 13 1.53 0.98 -11.98
N PRO A 14 1.73 -0.16 -11.31
CA PRO A 14 2.36 -1.33 -11.90
C PRO A 14 1.52 -1.89 -13.05
N PRO A 15 2.06 -2.75 -13.92
CA PRO A 15 1.27 -3.42 -14.95
C PRO A 15 0.12 -4.22 -14.34
N ASP A 16 -1.03 -4.23 -15.00
CA ASP A 16 -2.14 -5.08 -14.57
C ASP A 16 -1.86 -6.58 -14.81
N PRO A 17 -2.41 -7.47 -13.97
CA PRO A 17 -3.21 -7.18 -12.77
C PRO A 17 -2.32 -6.92 -11.54
N HIS A 18 -2.68 -5.90 -10.74
CA HIS A 18 -1.96 -5.61 -9.51
C HIS A 18 -2.87 -4.95 -8.45
N VAL A 19 -2.65 -5.29 -7.17
CA VAL A 19 -3.47 -4.81 -6.04
C VAL A 19 -3.60 -3.28 -5.99
N TRP A 20 -2.51 -2.56 -6.28
CA TRP A 20 -2.49 -1.09 -6.36
C TRP A 20 -3.52 -0.53 -7.35
N ASN A 21 -3.67 -1.17 -8.51
CA ASN A 21 -4.59 -0.75 -9.55
C ASN A 21 -6.01 -1.19 -9.23
N THR A 22 -6.17 -2.41 -8.71
CA THR A 22 -7.48 -2.93 -8.24
C THR A 22 -8.10 -1.99 -7.22
N LEU A 23 -7.32 -1.58 -6.22
CA LEU A 23 -7.80 -0.72 -5.13
C LEU A 23 -7.66 0.76 -5.45
N ARG A 24 -7.01 1.12 -6.56
CA ARG A 24 -6.80 2.51 -7.00
C ARG A 24 -6.13 3.36 -5.91
N TYR A 25 -5.13 2.78 -5.25
CA TYR A 25 -4.32 3.48 -4.26
C TYR A 25 -3.61 4.69 -4.88
N ARG A 26 -3.48 5.75 -4.08
CA ARG A 26 -2.76 6.97 -4.47
C ARG A 26 -1.62 7.21 -3.48
N GLY A 27 -0.38 7.15 -3.96
CA GLY A 27 0.77 7.60 -3.17
C GLY A 27 0.76 9.13 -3.04
N ILE A 28 0.85 9.64 -1.82
CA ILE A 28 0.86 11.08 -1.53
C ILE A 28 2.26 11.55 -1.14
N GLU A 29 2.98 10.75 -0.35
CA GLU A 29 4.34 11.06 0.09
C GLU A 29 5.10 9.77 0.36
N GLN A 30 6.40 9.79 0.07
CA GLN A 30 7.29 8.70 0.42
C GLN A 30 8.73 9.18 0.58
N ALA A 31 9.20 9.36 1.82
CA ALA A 31 10.59 9.71 2.13
C ALA A 31 10.90 9.48 3.62
N GLY A 32 12.18 9.22 3.93
CA GLY A 32 12.71 9.35 5.29
C GLY A 32 12.02 8.51 6.37
N GLY A 33 11.64 7.26 6.05
CA GLY A 33 10.92 6.37 6.96
C GLY A 33 9.42 6.63 7.01
N ARG A 34 8.87 7.39 6.06
CA ARG A 34 7.45 7.73 5.99
C ARG A 34 6.89 7.41 4.61
N ALA A 35 5.68 6.88 4.59
CA ALA A 35 4.86 6.76 3.39
C ALA A 35 3.39 7.12 3.73
N VAL A 36 2.73 7.80 2.80
CA VAL A 36 1.31 8.15 2.88
C VAL A 36 0.62 7.64 1.64
N ILE A 37 -0.41 6.83 1.85
CA ILE A 37 -1.24 6.28 0.79
C ILE A 37 -2.69 6.64 1.09
N GLU A 38 -3.37 7.18 0.10
CA GLU A 38 -4.81 7.40 0.14
C GLU A 38 -5.57 6.33 -0.63
N TRP A 39 -6.76 6.03 -0.13
CA TRP A 39 -7.69 5.12 -0.76
C TRP A 39 -9.13 5.54 -0.49
N ASP A 40 -9.93 5.62 -1.56
CA ASP A 40 -11.38 5.77 -1.46
C ASP A 40 -12.03 4.38 -1.50
N ALA A 41 -12.43 3.86 -0.34
CA ALA A 41 -13.11 2.58 -0.25
C ALA A 41 -14.54 2.69 -0.82
N THR A 42 -14.72 2.25 -2.06
CA THR A 42 -16.05 2.18 -2.70
C THR A 42 -16.88 1.03 -2.11
N PRO A 43 -18.22 1.06 -2.24
CA PRO A 43 -19.11 0.05 -1.64
C PRO A 43 -18.82 -1.40 -2.04
N GLU A 44 -18.13 -1.66 -3.15
CA GLU A 44 -17.72 -3.01 -3.57
C GLU A 44 -16.72 -3.68 -2.60
N TYR A 45 -16.04 -2.88 -1.75
CA TYR A 45 -15.11 -3.35 -0.72
C TYR A 45 -15.75 -3.39 0.68
N CYS A 46 -17.07 -3.24 0.76
CA CYS A 46 -17.79 -3.11 2.01
C CYS A 46 -18.78 -4.27 2.23
N PHE A 47 -19.01 -4.60 3.50
CA PHE A 47 -20.20 -5.33 3.91
C PHE A 47 -21.42 -4.41 3.90
N HIS A 48 -22.55 -4.95 3.45
CA HIS A 48 -23.83 -4.26 3.54
C HIS A 48 -24.38 -4.38 4.96
N SER A 49 -24.76 -3.26 5.57
CA SER A 49 -25.42 -3.23 6.88
C SER A 49 -26.57 -2.21 6.87
N PRO A 50 -27.58 -2.34 7.77
CA PRO A 50 -28.65 -1.35 7.89
C PRO A 50 -28.18 0.08 8.19
N SER A 51 -27.01 0.22 8.83
CA SER A 51 -26.39 1.51 9.15
C SER A 51 -25.56 2.12 8.01
N GLY A 52 -25.43 1.41 6.88
CA GLY A 52 -24.60 1.81 5.75
C GLY A 52 -23.46 0.82 5.44
N PRO A 53 -22.64 1.11 4.43
CA PRO A 53 -21.52 0.24 4.06
C PRO A 53 -20.43 0.26 5.14
N ILE A 54 -19.95 -0.93 5.52
CA ILE A 54 -18.84 -1.10 6.46
C ILE A 54 -17.66 -1.66 5.68
N VAL A 55 -16.56 -0.91 5.60
CA VAL A 55 -15.34 -1.36 4.88
C VAL A 55 -14.83 -2.67 5.48
N HIS A 56 -14.54 -3.65 4.62
CA HIS A 56 -14.00 -4.92 5.06
C HIS A 56 -12.64 -4.73 5.76
N GLY A 57 -12.51 -5.19 7.01
CA GLY A 57 -11.30 -4.97 7.82
C GLY A 57 -10.00 -5.46 7.15
N GLY A 58 -10.04 -6.59 6.44
CA GLY A 58 -8.90 -7.07 5.64
C GLY A 58 -8.45 -6.12 4.52
N MET A 59 -9.34 -5.27 4.00
CA MET A 59 -8.96 -4.26 3.00
C MET A 59 -8.23 -3.08 3.64
N VAL A 60 -8.65 -2.71 4.85
CA VAL A 60 -7.92 -1.74 5.68
C VAL A 60 -6.55 -2.29 6.05
N ALA A 61 -6.47 -3.57 6.44
CA ALA A 61 -5.21 -4.24 6.73
C ALA A 61 -4.25 -4.23 5.53
N ALA A 62 -4.75 -4.50 4.32
CA ALA A 62 -3.95 -4.43 3.09
C ALA A 62 -3.39 -3.03 2.81
N LEU A 63 -4.18 -1.97 3.05
CA LEU A 63 -3.72 -0.59 2.92
C LEU A 63 -2.60 -0.28 3.93
N LEU A 64 -2.79 -0.68 5.19
CA LEU A 64 -1.81 -0.49 6.26
C LEU A 64 -0.50 -1.23 5.98
N ASP A 65 -0.58 -2.48 5.51
CA ASP A 65 0.57 -3.27 5.10
C ASP A 65 1.34 -2.57 3.97
N THR A 66 0.62 -2.09 2.95
CA THR A 66 1.22 -1.40 1.80
C THR A 66 1.92 -0.09 2.23
N ALA A 67 1.32 0.68 3.13
CA ALA A 67 1.88 1.92 3.65
C ALA A 67 3.13 1.65 4.51
N MET A 68 3.07 0.66 5.41
CA MET A 68 4.22 0.24 6.20
C MET A 68 5.37 -0.23 5.31
N GLY A 69 5.10 -1.09 4.33
CA GLY A 69 6.10 -1.55 3.37
C GLY A 69 6.74 -0.40 2.59
N GLY A 70 5.92 0.57 2.15
CA GLY A 70 6.41 1.79 1.52
C GLY A 70 7.31 2.64 2.43
N ALA A 71 6.99 2.74 3.73
CA ALA A 71 7.83 3.45 4.70
C ALA A 71 9.16 2.72 4.94
N CYS A 72 9.14 1.41 5.13
CA CYS A 72 10.34 0.56 5.24
C CYS A 72 11.22 0.72 3.99
N TRP A 73 10.62 0.66 2.80
CA TRP A 73 11.32 0.78 1.51
C TRP A 73 12.20 2.03 1.42
N THR A 74 11.79 3.15 2.03
CA THR A 74 12.57 4.40 1.99
C THR A 74 13.87 4.39 2.80
N LEU A 75 14.04 3.40 3.67
CA LEU A 75 15.20 3.27 4.56
C LEU A 75 16.17 2.18 4.08
N MET A 76 15.81 1.42 3.04
CA MET A 76 16.55 0.24 2.60
C MET A 76 17.64 0.58 1.58
N SER A 77 18.71 -0.21 1.62
CA SER A 77 19.80 -0.17 0.63
C SER A 77 19.35 -0.81 -0.70
N GLU A 78 20.04 -0.51 -1.81
CA GLU A 78 19.65 -0.96 -3.15
C GLU A 78 19.53 -2.49 -3.30
N ASP A 79 20.28 -3.24 -2.49
CA ASP A 79 20.36 -4.69 -2.45
C ASP A 79 19.46 -5.36 -1.39
N GLU A 80 18.64 -4.57 -0.69
CA GLU A 80 17.70 -5.08 0.31
C GLU A 80 16.26 -5.12 -0.23
N ASP A 81 15.57 -6.21 0.12
CA ASP A 81 14.14 -6.43 -0.15
C ASP A 81 13.32 -6.56 1.14
N PHE A 82 12.05 -6.16 1.07
CA PHE A 82 11.12 -6.16 2.19
C PHE A 82 10.05 -7.26 2.05
N LEU A 83 9.69 -7.85 3.19
CA LEU A 83 8.58 -8.80 3.30
C LEU A 83 7.92 -8.60 4.68
N THR A 84 6.59 -8.53 4.71
CA THR A 84 5.84 -8.53 5.97
C THR A 84 5.71 -9.96 6.48
N ALA A 85 6.45 -10.31 7.54
CA ALA A 85 6.38 -11.64 8.16
C ALA A 85 5.17 -11.79 9.12
N ASP A 86 4.78 -10.70 9.76
CA ASP A 86 3.63 -10.62 10.68
C ASP A 86 3.01 -9.23 10.61
N LEU A 87 1.67 -9.16 10.71
CA LEU A 87 0.92 -7.92 10.75
C LEU A 87 -0.23 -8.06 11.75
N ARG A 88 -0.28 -7.15 12.72
CA ARG A 88 -1.35 -7.06 13.71
C ARG A 88 -2.09 -5.74 13.57
N ILE A 89 -3.41 -5.83 13.46
CA ILE A 89 -4.35 -4.69 13.35
C ILE A 89 -5.31 -4.75 14.55
N GLU A 90 -5.71 -3.58 15.07
CA GLU A 90 -6.64 -3.42 16.20
C GLU A 90 -7.93 -2.72 15.78
#